data_AF-A0A352XDJ6-F1
#
_entry.id   AF-A0A352XDJ6-F1
#
_cell.length_a   1.000
_cell.length_b   1.000
_cell.length_c   1.000
_cell.angle_alpha   90.00
_cell.angle_beta   90.00
_cell.angle_gamma   90.00
#
_symmetry.space_group_name_H-M   'P 1'
#
loop_
_entity.id
_entity.type
_entity.pdbx_description
1 polymer ?
#
loop_
_entity_poly.entity_id
_entity_poly.type
_entity_poly.pdbx_seq_one_letter_code
_entity_poly.pdbx_strand_id
1 'polypeptide(L)'
;MIYRERCQSKISKSHKSSESGFTIIESLVAIIVVTLLMIAISPVIVLAVANRVQARRVEMASQAARSYIDGVRAESIEPPSNIIKDSTGSTLNSKLPPTTGNLNCSANAYCPGARELYCIDNDGDGACRNTSTTDLIVQAFGAIPVDGTGTSVYSTQGYQGYRLGVRVYRAYVFSQAGTFPQPNGQKQASFGGGLGLSKLPLVELSSEMVVTNRDTYRTICKDAGQVKGC
;
A
#
# COMPACT_ATOMS: atom_id res chain seq x y z
N MET A 1 -19.42 -34.77 95.53
CA MET A 1 -18.74 -33.63 94.86
C MET A 1 -19.12 -33.70 93.38
N ILE A 2 -19.62 -32.70 92.66
CA ILE A 2 -19.76 -31.24 92.81
C ILE A 2 -20.77 -30.79 91.72
N TYR A 3 -21.68 -29.86 92.09
CA TYR A 3 -22.43 -28.81 91.34
C TYR A 3 -22.97 -29.05 89.90
N ARG A 4 -24.28 -28.85 89.60
CA ARG A 4 -25.00 -27.57 89.25
C ARG A 4 -24.29 -26.79 88.12
N GLU A 5 -24.90 -26.25 87.06
CA GLU A 5 -26.17 -25.53 86.92
C GLU A 5 -26.47 -25.23 85.41
N ARG A 6 -27.69 -24.75 85.10
CA ARG A 6 -28.22 -24.40 83.76
C ARG A 6 -27.54 -23.17 83.13
N CYS A 7 -27.58 -23.01 81.80
CA CYS A 7 -28.28 -21.90 81.10
C CYS A 7 -28.02 -21.79 79.58
N GLN A 8 -29.11 -21.89 78.81
CA GLN A 8 -29.58 -21.05 77.69
C GLN A 8 -28.64 -20.57 76.55
N SER A 9 -29.04 -20.98 75.34
CA SER A 9 -29.43 -20.14 74.18
C SER A 9 -28.53 -18.95 73.80
N LYS A 10 -28.03 -18.96 72.55
CA LYS A 10 -28.18 -17.82 71.62
C LYS A 10 -27.88 -18.20 70.17
N ILE A 11 -28.95 -18.28 69.38
CA ILE A 11 -29.12 -17.74 68.02
C ILE A 11 -28.01 -18.11 67.02
N SER A 12 -28.27 -19.16 66.23
CA SER A 12 -27.74 -19.23 64.87
C SER A 12 -28.19 -17.98 64.12
N LYS A 13 -27.26 -17.08 63.78
CA LYS A 13 -27.48 -16.10 62.72
C LYS A 13 -27.70 -16.91 61.44
N SER A 14 -28.97 -17.14 61.10
CA SER A 14 -29.35 -17.38 59.72
C SER A 14 -28.81 -16.20 58.94
N HIS A 15 -27.75 -16.43 58.15
CA HIS A 15 -27.46 -15.60 57.00
C HIS A 15 -28.74 -15.67 56.17
N LYS A 16 -29.63 -14.68 56.34
CA LYS A 16 -30.68 -14.46 55.35
C LYS A 16 -29.93 -14.17 54.07
N SER A 17 -29.82 -15.17 53.21
CA SER A 17 -29.60 -14.93 51.79
C SER A 17 -30.74 -14.01 51.38
N SER A 18 -30.43 -12.73 51.26
CA SER A 18 -31.30 -11.81 50.56
C SER A 18 -31.18 -12.23 49.09
N GLU A 19 -31.87 -13.29 48.72
CA GLU A 19 -32.24 -13.56 47.33
C GLU A 19 -33.18 -12.43 46.92
N SER A 20 -32.59 -11.26 46.67
CA SER A 20 -33.21 -10.22 45.87
C SER A 20 -33.22 -10.79 44.44
N GLY A 21 -34.26 -11.56 44.13
CA GLY A 21 -34.47 -12.05 42.78
C GLY A 21 -34.46 -10.87 41.82
N PHE A 22 -33.61 -10.95 40.79
CA PHE A 22 -33.55 -9.96 39.72
C PHE A 22 -34.96 -9.66 39.25
N THR A 23 -35.43 -8.43 39.49
CA THR A 23 -36.75 -8.04 39.01
C THR A 23 -36.69 -7.92 37.49
N ILE A 24 -37.78 -8.27 36.80
CA ILE A 24 -37.88 -8.15 35.34
C ILE A 24 -37.53 -6.72 34.88
N ILE A 25 -37.84 -5.71 35.70
CA ILE A 25 -37.51 -4.29 35.45
C ILE A 25 -36.00 -4.04 35.49
N GLU A 26 -35.28 -4.60 36.47
CA GLU A 26 -33.83 -4.46 36.57
C GLU A 26 -33.12 -5.11 35.38
N SER A 27 -33.57 -6.30 34.97
CA SER A 27 -33.08 -6.95 33.75
C SER A 27 -33.39 -6.15 32.49
N LEU A 28 -34.56 -5.50 32.41
CA LEU A 28 -34.95 -4.66 31.28
C LEU A 28 -34.07 -3.40 31.17
N VAL A 29 -33.84 -2.71 32.29
CA VAL A 29 -32.94 -1.54 32.34
C VAL A 29 -31.52 -1.95 31.99
N ALA A 30 -31.03 -3.08 32.50
CA ALA A 30 -29.70 -3.58 32.17
C ALA A 30 -29.54 -3.83 30.66
N ILE A 31 -30.53 -4.43 30.00
CA ILE A 31 -30.49 -4.64 28.54
C ILE A 31 -30.48 -3.30 27.79
N ILE A 32 -31.29 -2.32 28.20
CA ILE A 32 -31.30 -0.98 27.59
C ILE A 32 -29.91 -0.33 27.70
N VAL A 33 -29.30 -0.34 28.89
CA VAL A 33 -27.97 0.23 29.11
C VAL A 33 -26.92 -0.47 28.24
N VAL A 34 -26.93 -1.80 28.19
CA VAL A 34 -25.99 -2.57 27.36
C VAL A 34 -26.17 -2.25 25.87
N THR A 35 -27.40 -2.16 25.37
CA THR A 35 -27.64 -1.84 23.96
C THR A 35 -27.16 -0.43 23.60
N LEU A 36 -27.37 0.57 24.46
CA LEU A 36 -26.86 1.93 24.24
C LEU A 36 -25.33 1.97 24.23
N LEU A 37 -24.68 1.23 25.12
CA LEU A 37 -23.21 1.10 25.14
C LEU A 37 -22.69 0.44 23.86
N MET A 38 -23.35 -0.62 23.37
CA MET A 38 -22.97 -1.28 22.12
C MET A 38 -23.17 -0.37 20.89
N ILE A 39 -24.26 0.42 20.85
CA ILE A 39 -24.49 1.41 19.80
C ILE A 39 -23.40 2.49 19.82
N ALA A 40 -22.99 2.95 21.00
CA ALA A 40 -21.95 3.97 21.15
C ALA A 40 -20.56 3.49 20.67
N ILE A 41 -20.22 2.21 20.84
CA ILE A 41 -18.89 1.67 20.48
C ILE A 41 -18.84 1.22 19.00
N SER A 42 -19.99 0.88 18.39
CA SER A 42 -20.06 0.36 17.02
C SER A 42 -19.35 1.20 15.94
N PRO A 43 -19.49 2.55 15.90
CA PRO A 43 -18.80 3.36 14.89
C PRO A 43 -17.27 3.26 14.95
N VAL A 44 -16.70 3.12 16.16
CA VAL A 44 -15.25 3.02 16.36
C VAL A 44 -14.71 1.70 15.83
N ILE A 45 -15.46 0.60 16.01
CA ILE A 45 -15.08 -0.73 15.49
C ILE A 45 -15.06 -0.71 13.97
N VAL A 46 -16.10 -0.17 13.33
CA VAL A 46 -16.18 -0.08 11.86
C VAL A 46 -15.03 0.76 11.30
N LEU A 47 -14.73 1.90 11.94
CA LEU A 47 -13.62 2.74 11.56
C LEU A 47 -12.28 2.00 11.68
N ALA A 48 -12.06 1.28 12.79
CA ALA A 48 -10.83 0.52 13.01
C ALA A 48 -10.62 -0.58 11.94
N VAL A 49 -11.68 -1.29 11.56
CA VAL A 49 -11.62 -2.31 10.50
C VAL A 49 -11.31 -1.68 9.15
N ALA A 50 -11.95 -0.56 8.80
CA ALA A 50 -11.71 0.15 7.55
C ALA A 50 -10.23 0.55 7.42
N ASN A 51 -9.63 1.04 8.50
CA ASN A 51 -8.22 1.47 8.51
C ASN A 51 -7.29 0.29 8.29
N ARG A 52 -7.61 -0.85 8.90
CA ARG A 52 -6.80 -2.06 8.78
C ARG A 52 -6.82 -2.62 7.36
N VAL A 53 -7.97 -2.56 6.69
CA VAL A 53 -8.09 -2.95 5.27
C VAL A 53 -7.31 -1.99 4.37
N GLN A 54 -7.38 -0.68 4.63
CA GLN A 54 -6.62 0.31 3.86
C GLN A 54 -5.11 0.15 4.07
N ALA A 55 -4.66 -0.03 5.32
CA ALA A 55 -3.26 -0.28 5.65
C ALA A 55 -2.75 -1.54 4.95
N ARG A 56 -3.53 -2.63 4.95
CA ARG A 56 -3.15 -3.88 4.26
C ARG A 56 -2.96 -3.66 2.75
N ARG A 57 -3.80 -2.84 2.11
CA ARG A 57 -3.67 -2.53 0.67
C ARG A 57 -2.40 -1.75 0.36
N VAL A 58 -2.07 -0.76 1.20
CA VAL A 58 -0.82 0.03 1.06
C VAL A 58 0.41 -0.85 1.33
N GLU A 59 0.31 -1.76 2.30
CA GLU A 59 1.37 -2.71 2.62
C GLU A 59 1.66 -3.66 1.44
N MET A 60 0.62 -4.27 0.86
CA MET A 60 0.78 -5.12 -0.34
C MET A 60 1.39 -4.35 -1.51
N ALA A 61 0.95 -3.10 -1.73
CA ALA A 61 1.52 -2.24 -2.77
C ALA A 61 2.99 -1.87 -2.49
N SER A 62 3.35 -1.68 -1.22
CA SER A 62 4.73 -1.38 -0.83
C SER A 62 5.64 -2.59 -1.02
N GLN A 63 5.16 -3.78 -0.67
CA GLN A 63 5.89 -5.04 -0.90
C GLN A 63 6.08 -5.29 -2.40
N ALA A 64 5.04 -5.09 -3.21
CA ALA A 64 5.08 -5.15 -4.66
C ALA A 64 6.10 -4.17 -5.29
N ALA A 65 6.14 -2.93 -4.80
CA ALA A 65 7.12 -1.95 -5.26
C ALA A 65 8.57 -2.37 -4.92
N ARG A 66 8.78 -2.87 -3.71
CA ARG A 66 10.09 -3.34 -3.24
C ARG A 66 10.55 -4.57 -4.00
N SER A 67 9.68 -5.57 -4.18
CA SER A 67 10.03 -6.78 -4.94
C SER A 67 10.39 -6.47 -6.38
N TYR A 68 9.71 -5.51 -7.01
CA TYR A 68 10.10 -5.02 -8.34
C TYR A 68 11.47 -4.34 -8.33
N ILE A 69 11.72 -3.42 -7.38
CA ILE A 69 13.01 -2.74 -7.22
C ILE A 69 14.14 -3.75 -7.02
N ASP A 70 13.93 -4.73 -6.14
CA ASP A 70 14.91 -5.77 -5.83
C ASP A 70 15.13 -6.69 -7.03
N GLY A 71 14.08 -7.01 -7.80
CA GLY A 71 14.20 -7.79 -9.04
C GLY A 71 14.99 -7.07 -10.13
N VAL A 72 14.79 -5.75 -10.29
CA VAL A 72 15.62 -4.93 -11.19
C VAL A 72 17.06 -4.87 -10.72
N ARG A 73 17.29 -4.73 -9.40
CA ARG A 73 18.64 -4.71 -8.82
C ARG A 73 19.36 -6.05 -8.93
N ALA A 74 18.62 -7.16 -8.85
CA ALA A 74 19.14 -8.50 -9.02
C ALA A 74 19.28 -8.93 -10.49
N GLU A 75 18.98 -8.04 -11.44
CA GLU A 75 18.96 -8.30 -12.89
C GLU A 75 18.00 -9.44 -13.31
N SER A 76 17.07 -9.83 -12.43
CA SER A 76 16.01 -10.81 -12.75
C SER A 76 14.86 -10.18 -13.52
N ILE A 77 14.67 -8.87 -13.37
CA ILE A 77 13.73 -8.05 -14.14
C ILE A 77 14.55 -7.05 -14.96
N GLU A 78 14.29 -6.99 -16.27
CA GLU A 78 14.93 -6.00 -17.16
C GLU A 78 14.58 -4.57 -16.68
N PRO A 79 15.51 -3.61 -16.69
CA PRO A 79 15.22 -2.21 -16.39
C PRO A 79 14.09 -1.64 -17.27
N PRO A 80 13.33 -0.65 -16.78
CA PRO A 80 12.27 -0.04 -17.58
C PRO A 80 12.86 0.69 -18.79
N SER A 81 12.22 0.59 -19.95
CA SER A 81 12.67 1.25 -21.20
C SER A 81 12.39 2.76 -21.25
N ASN A 82 11.70 3.29 -20.24
CA ASN A 82 11.30 4.70 -20.15
C ASN A 82 12.23 5.43 -19.19
N ILE A 83 13.50 5.55 -19.60
CA ILE A 83 14.50 6.32 -18.85
C ILE A 83 14.60 7.69 -19.49
N ILE A 84 14.58 8.74 -18.66
CA ILE A 84 14.69 10.12 -19.12
C ILE A 84 15.98 10.76 -18.62
N LYS A 85 16.41 11.82 -19.29
CA LYS A 85 17.43 12.73 -18.76
C LYS A 85 16.79 13.66 -17.72
N ASP A 86 17.30 13.65 -16.49
CA ASP A 86 16.86 14.53 -15.40
C ASP A 86 17.67 15.83 -15.43
N SER A 87 17.26 16.73 -16.34
CA SER A 87 17.75 18.10 -16.45
C SER A 87 16.73 19.08 -15.85
N THR A 88 17.10 20.36 -15.71
CA THR A 88 16.20 21.45 -15.29
C THR A 88 14.90 21.45 -16.12
N GLY A 89 13.81 20.91 -15.53
CA GLY A 89 12.47 20.82 -16.14
C GLY A 89 11.93 19.40 -16.37
N SER A 90 12.76 18.35 -16.31
CA SER A 90 12.36 16.95 -16.58
C SER A 90 12.68 16.04 -15.40
N THR A 91 11.92 16.17 -14.31
CA THR A 91 12.17 15.38 -13.10
C THR A 91 11.56 13.98 -13.18
N LEU A 92 11.95 13.07 -12.28
CA LEU A 92 11.30 11.77 -12.08
C LEU A 92 9.75 11.91 -12.03
N ASN A 93 9.25 13.00 -11.44
CA ASN A 93 7.82 13.27 -11.30
C ASN A 93 7.12 13.72 -12.60
N SER A 94 7.89 14.12 -13.62
CA SER A 94 7.36 14.54 -14.92
C SER A 94 6.80 13.40 -15.76
N LYS A 95 7.08 12.13 -15.39
CA LYS A 95 6.53 10.97 -16.09
C LYS A 95 5.01 10.99 -16.00
N LEU A 96 4.38 10.98 -17.16
CA LEU A 96 2.93 10.93 -17.30
C LEU A 96 2.38 9.67 -16.64
N PRO A 97 1.22 9.76 -15.97
CA PRO A 97 0.56 8.59 -15.45
C PRO A 97 0.09 7.68 -16.61
N PRO A 98 -0.18 6.40 -16.33
CA PRO A 98 -0.63 5.49 -17.37
C PRO A 98 -1.93 5.94 -18.02
N THR A 99 -2.16 5.52 -19.26
CA THR A 99 -3.46 5.70 -19.91
C THR A 99 -4.43 4.61 -19.46
N THR A 100 -5.71 4.95 -19.37
CA THR A 100 -6.78 3.97 -19.16
C THR A 100 -6.91 3.06 -20.39
N GLY A 101 -7.36 1.82 -20.18
CA GLY A 101 -7.46 0.85 -21.27
C GLY A 101 -7.58 -0.60 -20.79
N ASN A 102 -7.65 -1.52 -21.75
CA ASN A 102 -7.58 -2.95 -21.44
C ASN A 102 -6.18 -3.31 -20.97
N LEU A 103 -6.13 -3.94 -19.80
CA LEU A 103 -4.91 -4.41 -19.20
C LEU A 103 -4.80 -5.92 -19.52
N ASN A 104 -3.87 -6.28 -20.41
CA ASN A 104 -3.67 -7.63 -20.94
C ASN A 104 -2.25 -8.13 -20.63
N CYS A 105 -1.84 -8.01 -19.37
CA CYS A 105 -0.48 -8.29 -18.94
C CYS A 105 -0.40 -9.70 -18.36
N SER A 106 0.59 -10.49 -18.76
CA SER A 106 0.90 -11.76 -18.11
C SER A 106 1.43 -11.53 -16.70
N ALA A 107 1.17 -12.46 -15.78
CA ALA A 107 1.68 -12.41 -14.42
C ALA A 107 3.20 -12.24 -14.38
N ASN A 108 3.67 -11.34 -13.51
CA ASN A 108 5.11 -11.10 -13.27
C ASN A 108 5.89 -10.77 -14.55
N ALA A 109 5.26 -10.03 -15.45
CA ALA A 109 5.86 -9.60 -16.70
C ALA A 109 5.42 -8.18 -17.06
N TYR A 110 6.18 -7.57 -17.97
CA TYR A 110 5.78 -6.30 -18.58
C TYR A 110 4.55 -6.47 -19.46
N CYS A 111 3.68 -5.46 -19.44
CA CYS A 111 2.50 -5.40 -20.27
C CYS A 111 2.87 -5.23 -21.76
N PRO A 112 2.23 -5.98 -22.67
CA PRO A 112 2.49 -5.83 -24.10
C PRO A 112 2.06 -4.44 -24.58
N GLY A 113 2.95 -3.72 -25.25
CA GLY A 113 2.71 -2.36 -25.74
C GLY A 113 2.90 -1.24 -24.71
N ALA A 114 3.15 -1.56 -23.44
CA ALA A 114 3.44 -0.60 -22.37
C ALA A 114 4.58 -1.13 -21.48
N ARG A 115 5.82 -1.02 -21.95
CA ARG A 115 7.02 -1.55 -21.26
C ARG A 115 7.36 -0.83 -19.94
N GLU A 116 6.66 0.23 -19.60
CA GLU A 116 6.70 0.86 -18.27
C GLU A 116 5.77 0.20 -17.26
N LEU A 117 4.83 -0.64 -17.68
CA LEU A 117 3.85 -1.27 -16.80
C LEU A 117 4.24 -2.73 -16.57
N TYR A 118 4.47 -3.08 -15.31
CA TYR A 118 4.79 -4.42 -14.87
C TYR A 118 3.67 -4.97 -13.99
N CYS A 119 3.25 -6.20 -14.30
CA CYS A 119 2.15 -6.87 -13.62
C CYS A 119 2.64 -7.66 -12.40
N ILE A 120 1.97 -7.46 -11.26
CA ILE A 120 2.12 -8.31 -10.07
C ILE A 120 0.77 -8.97 -9.81
N ASP A 121 0.75 -10.28 -10.07
CA ASP A 121 -0.40 -11.16 -9.86
C ASP A 121 -0.45 -11.58 -8.39
N ASN A 122 -1.55 -11.25 -7.73
CA ASN A 122 -1.78 -11.59 -6.32
C ASN A 122 -2.90 -12.61 -6.13
N ASP A 123 -3.70 -12.90 -7.15
CA ASP A 123 -4.80 -13.88 -7.07
C ASP A 123 -4.48 -15.23 -7.72
N GLY A 124 -3.34 -15.33 -8.41
CA GLY A 124 -2.80 -16.55 -8.98
C GLY A 124 -3.50 -16.98 -10.27
N ASP A 125 -4.22 -16.09 -10.93
CA ASP A 125 -4.91 -16.38 -12.18
C ASP A 125 -3.98 -16.33 -13.42
N GLY A 126 -2.71 -15.95 -13.23
CA GLY A 126 -1.68 -15.90 -14.25
C GLY A 126 -1.67 -14.63 -15.10
N ALA A 127 -2.53 -13.64 -14.82
CA ALA A 127 -2.59 -12.40 -15.59
C ALA A 127 -3.19 -11.24 -14.81
N CYS A 128 -2.57 -10.05 -14.87
CA CYS A 128 -3.24 -8.87 -14.34
C CYS A 128 -4.42 -8.49 -15.22
N ARG A 129 -5.62 -8.46 -14.64
CA ARG A 129 -6.85 -8.04 -15.35
C ARG A 129 -7.39 -6.75 -14.76
N ASN A 130 -8.00 -5.93 -15.61
CA ASN A 130 -8.69 -4.71 -15.18
C ASN A 130 -9.99 -4.97 -14.40
N THR A 131 -10.35 -6.24 -14.19
CA THR A 131 -11.41 -6.72 -13.29
C THR A 131 -10.89 -7.18 -11.93
N SER A 132 -9.57 -7.44 -11.79
CA SER A 132 -9.01 -7.90 -10.53
C SER A 132 -8.83 -6.75 -9.54
N THR A 133 -9.31 -6.98 -8.32
CA THR A 133 -9.22 -6.01 -7.22
C THR A 133 -7.98 -6.20 -6.35
N THR A 134 -7.26 -7.29 -6.57
CA THR A 134 -6.08 -7.74 -5.82
C THR A 134 -4.79 -7.52 -6.59
N ASP A 135 -4.85 -7.58 -7.92
CA ASP A 135 -3.69 -7.36 -8.77
C ASP A 135 -3.19 -5.92 -8.74
N LEU A 136 -1.88 -5.80 -8.90
CA LEU A 136 -1.16 -4.54 -8.80
C LEU A 136 -0.35 -4.31 -10.07
N ILE A 137 -0.36 -3.05 -10.51
CA ILE A 137 0.39 -2.61 -11.67
C ILE A 137 1.46 -1.64 -11.21
N VAL A 138 2.69 -2.02 -11.46
CA VAL A 138 3.88 -1.24 -11.20
C VAL A 138 4.17 -0.42 -12.45
N GLN A 139 4.01 0.89 -12.37
CA GLN A 139 4.57 1.80 -13.36
C GLN A 139 5.99 2.15 -12.95
N ALA A 140 6.96 1.69 -13.75
CA ALA A 140 8.37 1.94 -13.53
C ALA A 140 8.93 2.92 -14.59
N PHE A 141 9.81 3.79 -14.13
CA PHE A 141 10.45 4.81 -14.96
C PHE A 141 11.82 5.12 -14.39
N GLY A 142 12.79 5.39 -15.26
CA GLY A 142 14.14 5.74 -14.86
C GLY A 142 14.43 7.20 -15.12
N ALA A 143 15.40 7.77 -14.40
CA ALA A 143 15.98 9.05 -14.77
C ALA A 143 17.48 9.10 -14.49
N ILE A 144 18.26 9.63 -15.43
CA ILE A 144 19.69 9.87 -15.25
C ILE A 144 19.88 11.35 -14.90
N PRO A 145 20.30 11.70 -13.67
CA PRO A 145 20.60 13.06 -13.29
C PRO A 145 21.79 13.56 -14.10
N VAL A 146 21.61 14.75 -14.70
CA VAL A 146 22.66 15.41 -15.47
C VAL A 146 22.98 16.78 -14.89
N ASP A 147 24.22 17.20 -15.06
CA ASP A 147 24.65 18.57 -14.74
C ASP A 147 24.21 19.58 -15.81
N GLY A 148 24.53 20.86 -15.61
CA GLY A 148 24.23 21.94 -16.55
C GLY A 148 24.91 21.80 -17.93
N THR A 149 25.84 20.85 -18.09
CA THR A 149 26.51 20.55 -19.36
C THR A 149 25.91 19.33 -20.08
N GLY A 150 24.92 18.68 -19.45
CA GLY A 150 24.29 17.46 -19.92
C GLY A 150 25.10 16.19 -19.64
N THR A 151 26.07 16.25 -18.73
CA THR A 151 26.89 15.12 -18.29
C THR A 151 26.24 14.42 -17.11
N SER A 152 26.22 13.08 -17.13
CA SER A 152 25.71 12.26 -16.02
C SER A 152 26.44 12.62 -14.72
N VAL A 153 25.68 13.00 -13.70
CA VAL A 153 26.21 13.28 -12.35
C VAL A 153 26.86 12.03 -11.76
N TYR A 154 26.37 10.85 -12.11
CA TYR A 154 26.96 9.59 -11.66
C TYR A 154 28.33 9.36 -12.31
N SER A 155 28.45 9.66 -13.61
CA SER A 155 29.73 9.54 -14.31
C SER A 155 30.79 10.47 -13.74
N THR A 156 30.43 11.67 -13.29
CA THR A 156 31.39 12.59 -12.64
C THR A 156 31.80 12.13 -11.25
N GLN A 157 30.96 11.33 -10.58
CA GLN A 157 31.25 10.67 -9.30
C GLN A 157 31.98 9.32 -9.46
N GLY A 158 32.25 8.89 -10.70
CA GLY A 158 33.04 7.69 -10.98
C GLY A 158 32.26 6.38 -11.03
N TYR A 159 30.93 6.41 -11.09
CA TYR A 159 30.11 5.21 -11.27
C TYR A 159 29.00 5.40 -12.30
N GLN A 160 28.41 4.29 -12.74
CA GLN A 160 27.33 4.27 -13.72
C GLN A 160 26.04 3.93 -13.01
N GLY A 161 24.99 4.72 -13.22
CA GLY A 161 23.75 4.54 -12.50
C GLY A 161 22.61 5.37 -13.04
N TYR A 162 21.43 5.14 -12.47
CA TYR A 162 20.22 5.88 -12.74
C TYR A 162 19.30 5.85 -11.52
N ARG A 163 18.36 6.78 -11.43
CA ARG A 163 17.29 6.78 -10.42
C ARG A 163 16.10 6.02 -10.96
N LEU A 164 15.67 4.98 -10.27
CA LEU A 164 14.46 4.24 -10.57
C LEU A 164 13.31 4.81 -9.74
N GLY A 165 12.27 5.29 -10.42
CA GLY A 165 10.98 5.65 -9.84
C GLY A 165 9.96 4.54 -10.08
N VAL A 166 9.17 4.23 -9.06
CA VAL A 166 8.15 3.20 -9.09
C VAL A 166 6.86 3.73 -8.49
N ARG A 167 5.76 3.59 -9.22
CA ARG A 167 4.40 3.90 -8.77
C ARG A 167 3.55 2.65 -8.86
N VAL A 168 2.77 2.36 -7.81
CA VAL A 168 1.92 1.16 -7.78
C VAL A 168 0.45 1.56 -7.83
N TYR A 169 -0.25 1.01 -8.81
CA TYR A 169 -1.69 1.17 -9.02
C TYR A 169 -2.41 -0.16 -8.82
N ARG A 170 -3.72 -0.11 -8.60
CA ARG A 170 -4.57 -1.31 -8.62
C ARG A 170 -4.92 -1.66 -10.06
N ALA A 171 -4.93 -2.93 -10.45
CA ALA A 171 -5.30 -3.30 -11.81
C ALA A 171 -6.74 -2.85 -12.18
N TYR A 172 -7.68 -2.95 -11.23
CA TYR A 172 -9.06 -2.50 -11.41
C TYR A 172 -9.21 -1.02 -11.81
N VAL A 173 -8.26 -0.13 -11.50
CA VAL A 173 -8.44 1.31 -11.79
C VAL A 173 -8.30 1.62 -13.28
N PHE A 174 -7.77 0.68 -14.06
CA PHE A 174 -7.61 0.80 -15.51
C PHE A 174 -8.92 0.57 -16.28
N SER A 175 -9.91 -0.10 -15.70
CA SER A 175 -11.26 -0.24 -16.29
C SER A 175 -12.14 0.99 -16.07
N GLN A 176 -11.74 1.91 -15.18
CA GLN A 176 -12.53 3.10 -14.86
C GLN A 176 -12.34 4.20 -15.91
N ALA A 177 -13.43 4.78 -16.42
CA ALA A 177 -13.39 5.89 -17.38
C ALA A 177 -12.73 7.16 -16.79
N GLY A 178 -12.11 7.98 -17.64
CA GLY A 178 -11.43 9.24 -17.27
C GLY A 178 -9.90 9.14 -17.21
N THR A 179 -9.21 10.26 -17.02
CA THR A 179 -7.74 10.32 -17.01
C THR A 179 -7.15 10.02 -15.63
N PHE A 180 -5.93 9.48 -15.60
CA PHE A 180 -5.16 9.42 -14.37
C PHE A 180 -4.62 10.83 -14.08
N PRO A 181 -4.84 11.39 -12.88
CA PRO A 181 -4.25 12.68 -12.52
C PRO A 181 -2.74 12.52 -12.42
N GLN A 182 -1.98 13.53 -12.85
CA GLN A 182 -0.53 13.52 -12.67
C GLN A 182 -0.24 13.55 -11.15
N PRO A 183 0.45 12.53 -10.61
CA PRO A 183 0.77 12.49 -9.20
C PRO A 183 1.91 13.50 -8.98
N ASN A 184 1.56 14.74 -8.66
CA ASN A 184 2.49 15.78 -8.22
C ASN A 184 2.97 15.49 -6.78
N GLY A 185 3.45 14.26 -6.52
CA GLY A 185 3.72 13.73 -5.19
C GLY A 185 2.47 13.35 -4.37
N GLN A 186 1.29 13.38 -4.99
CA GLN A 186 0.03 12.98 -4.34
C GLN A 186 -0.18 11.47 -4.42
N LYS A 187 -0.52 10.87 -3.27
CA LYS A 187 -0.83 9.44 -3.11
C LYS A 187 -2.30 9.27 -2.75
N GLN A 188 -2.86 8.09 -2.98
CA GLN A 188 -4.20 7.79 -2.52
C GLN A 188 -4.29 7.99 -0.99
N ALA A 189 -5.28 8.73 -0.53
CA ALA A 189 -5.47 8.98 0.89
C ALA A 189 -5.70 7.65 1.64
N SER A 190 -4.96 7.44 2.74
CA SER A 190 -5.13 6.30 3.65
C SER A 190 -6.40 6.41 4.50
N PHE A 191 -7.14 7.51 4.35
CA PHE A 191 -8.37 7.83 5.03
C PHE A 191 -9.16 8.84 4.20
N GLY A 192 -10.36 8.48 3.80
CA GLY A 192 -11.29 9.40 3.15
C GLY A 192 -12.69 8.82 3.20
N GLY A 193 -13.64 9.56 3.79
CA GLY A 193 -15.05 9.20 3.90
C GLY A 193 -15.83 9.27 2.57
N GLY A 194 -15.17 8.96 1.46
CA GLY A 194 -15.72 8.93 0.11
C GLY A 194 -14.83 8.08 -0.78
N LEU A 195 -15.32 7.73 -1.99
CA LEU A 195 -14.73 6.76 -2.93
C LEU A 195 -13.24 6.96 -3.32
N GLY A 196 -12.57 7.97 -2.78
CA GLY A 196 -11.15 8.24 -2.96
C GLY A 196 -10.80 8.56 -4.41
N LEU A 197 -9.69 9.24 -4.61
CA LEU A 197 -9.10 9.30 -5.94
C LEU A 197 -8.44 7.94 -6.22
N SER A 198 -9.26 6.95 -6.58
CA SER A 198 -8.85 5.56 -6.86
C SER A 198 -7.73 5.47 -7.89
N LYS A 199 -7.63 6.47 -8.78
CA LYS A 199 -6.63 6.59 -9.84
C LYS A 199 -5.30 7.17 -9.40
N LEU A 200 -5.15 7.64 -8.16
CA LEU A 200 -3.84 7.99 -7.63
C LEU A 200 -3.05 6.71 -7.30
N PRO A 201 -1.71 6.75 -7.38
CA PRO A 201 -0.90 5.61 -6.95
C PRO A 201 -1.12 5.34 -5.46
N LEU A 202 -1.14 4.06 -5.09
CA LEU A 202 -1.15 3.63 -3.70
C LEU A 202 0.17 3.97 -3.02
N VAL A 203 1.26 3.77 -3.76
CA VAL A 203 2.63 3.93 -3.28
C VAL A 203 3.47 4.51 -4.41
N GLU A 204 4.36 5.42 -4.05
CA GLU A 204 5.44 5.92 -4.91
C GLU A 204 6.75 5.79 -4.12
N LEU A 205 7.71 5.11 -4.71
CA LEU A 205 9.07 4.90 -4.20
C LEU A 205 10.08 5.34 -5.27
N SER A 206 11.23 5.82 -4.83
CA SER A 206 12.37 6.06 -5.70
C SER A 206 13.62 5.44 -5.08
N SER A 207 14.45 4.81 -5.88
CA SER A 207 15.72 4.24 -5.45
C SER A 207 16.82 4.54 -6.48
N GLU A 208 18.06 4.58 -6.02
CA GLU A 208 19.21 4.69 -6.89
C GLU A 208 19.71 3.31 -7.29
N MET A 209 20.01 3.15 -8.58
CA MET A 209 20.48 1.93 -9.18
C MET A 209 21.89 2.15 -9.71
N VAL A 210 22.83 1.37 -9.18
CA VAL A 210 24.19 1.27 -9.74
C VAL A 210 24.16 0.15 -10.77
N VAL A 211 24.66 0.46 -11.97
CA VAL A 211 24.74 -0.50 -13.07
C VAL A 211 26.19 -0.91 -13.25
N THR A 212 26.48 -2.18 -13.02
CA THR A 212 27.83 -2.74 -13.17
C THR A 212 28.10 -3.22 -14.59
N ASN A 213 27.06 -3.71 -15.28
CA ASN A 213 27.14 -4.15 -16.67
C ASN A 213 27.10 -2.96 -17.64
N ARG A 214 28.20 -2.76 -18.37
CA ARG A 214 28.37 -1.66 -19.31
C ARG A 214 27.38 -1.68 -20.48
N ASP A 215 26.99 -2.86 -20.96
CA ASP A 215 26.06 -2.98 -22.09
C ASP A 215 24.63 -2.64 -21.69
N THR A 216 24.22 -3.06 -20.49
CA THR A 216 22.96 -2.65 -19.86
C THR A 216 22.92 -1.14 -19.66
N TYR A 217 23.99 -0.57 -19.10
CA TYR A 217 24.09 0.87 -18.92
C TYR A 217 24.04 1.63 -20.25
N ARG A 218 24.72 1.14 -21.29
CA ARG A 218 24.66 1.74 -22.63
C ARG A 218 23.26 1.71 -23.24
N THR A 219 22.49 0.66 -22.97
CA THR A 219 21.10 0.55 -23.43
C THR A 219 20.21 1.57 -22.72
N ILE A 220 20.31 1.63 -21.39
CA ILE A 220 19.67 2.64 -20.54
C ILE A 220 19.97 4.07 -21.03
N CYS A 221 21.23 4.34 -21.38
CA CYS A 221 21.67 5.63 -21.88
C CYS A 221 21.14 5.99 -23.28
N LYS A 222 20.92 4.99 -24.15
CA LYS A 222 20.27 5.20 -25.45
C LYS A 222 18.82 5.62 -25.24
N ASP A 223 18.13 4.95 -24.32
CA ASP A 223 16.74 5.25 -23.98
C ASP A 223 16.60 6.66 -23.37
N ALA A 224 17.56 7.09 -22.55
CA ALA A 224 17.59 8.41 -21.91
C ALA A 224 17.84 9.61 -22.85
N GLY A 225 18.22 9.37 -24.10
CA GLY A 225 18.48 10.44 -25.09
C GLY A 225 19.81 11.15 -24.88
N GLN A 226 20.90 10.53 -25.37
CA GLN A 226 22.26 11.09 -25.48
C GLN A 226 22.72 11.94 -24.27
N VAL A 227 22.98 11.27 -23.16
CA VAL A 227 23.63 11.84 -21.97
C VAL A 227 25.16 11.71 -22.11
N LYS A 228 25.93 12.77 -21.83
CA LYS A 228 27.41 12.68 -21.83
C LYS A 228 27.87 11.90 -20.59
N GLY A 229 28.87 11.02 -20.71
CA GLY A 229 29.26 10.11 -19.61
C GLY A 229 28.40 8.83 -19.55
N CYS A 230 27.51 8.70 -20.53
CA CYS A 230 27.29 7.45 -21.23
C CYS A 230 28.26 7.38 -22.43
#